data_AF-A0A146M8Z1-F1
#
_entry.id   AF-A0A146M8Z1-F1
#
_cell.length_a   1.000
_cell.length_b   1.000
_cell.length_c   1.000
_cell.angle_alpha   90.00
_cell.angle_beta   90.00
_cell.angle_gamma   90.00
#
_symmetry.space_group_name_H-M   'P 1'
#
loop_
_entity.id
_entity.type
_entity.pdbx_description
1 polymer ?
#
loop_
_entity_poly.entity_id
_entity_poly.type
_entity_poly.pdbx_seq_one_letter_code
_entity_poly.pdbx_strand_id
1 'polypeptide(L)'
;QGRYYLSNDISNNDIQSKLQLLTLHFPRLRLVWSHSPFASAQLLHELKEGKEEPSASAAAAIGLEDAPLEDELLDKYNIGIQDFVSKLPGVNSKNIRVILNKGKSLSHLLTLSQEELGEMLGNKANAELLYNALHATPTESQDASTSSFRAKPKNRPFRKRTRNN
;
A
#
# COMPACT_ATOMS: atom_id res chain seq x y z
N GLN A 1 24.33 7.77 18.46
CA GLN A 1 24.39 7.92 16.99
C GLN A 1 23.46 6.88 16.38
N GLY A 2 22.26 7.31 15.96
CA GLY A 2 21.21 6.43 15.47
C GLY A 2 21.55 5.90 14.08
N ARG A 3 21.50 4.58 13.91
CA ARG A 3 21.50 3.94 12.59
C ARG A 3 20.21 4.33 11.89
N TYR A 4 20.31 5.12 10.82
CA TYR A 4 19.20 5.30 9.90
C TYR A 4 18.89 3.93 9.28
N TYR A 5 17.72 3.38 9.61
CA TYR A 5 17.17 2.18 9.00
C TYR A 5 16.75 2.50 7.58
N LEU A 6 17.72 2.54 6.67
CA LEU A 6 17.46 2.33 5.27
C LEU A 6 17.30 0.82 5.10
N SER A 7 16.10 0.36 4.72
CA SER A 7 15.90 -1.02 4.28
C SER A 7 16.98 -1.34 3.23
N ASN A 8 17.71 -2.45 3.40
CA ASN A 8 18.83 -2.83 2.53
C ASN A 8 18.45 -2.91 1.03
N ASP A 9 17.16 -2.95 0.71
CA ASP A 9 16.62 -3.05 -0.63
C ASP A 9 16.52 -1.70 -1.37
N ILE A 10 16.69 -0.57 -0.67
CA ILE A 10 16.59 0.78 -1.26
C ILE A 10 17.96 1.43 -1.25
N SER A 11 18.53 1.65 -2.44
CA SER A 11 19.80 2.36 -2.54
C SER A 11 19.59 3.86 -2.26
N ASN A 12 20.61 4.54 -1.71
CA ASN A 12 20.54 6.00 -1.49
C ASN A 12 20.22 6.78 -2.78
N ASN A 13 20.63 6.26 -3.95
CA ASN A 13 20.34 6.85 -5.25
C ASN A 13 18.84 6.78 -5.60
N ASP A 14 18.13 5.73 -5.17
CA ASP A 14 16.68 5.58 -5.39
C ASP A 14 15.89 6.58 -4.56
N ILE A 15 16.37 6.95 -3.37
CA ILE A 15 15.71 7.94 -2.51
C ILE A 15 15.89 9.34 -3.10
N GLN A 16 17.10 9.66 -3.55
CA GLN A 16 17.37 10.95 -4.18
C GLN A 16 16.56 11.14 -5.47
N SER A 17 16.50 10.12 -6.33
CA SER A 17 15.73 10.19 -7.58
C SER A 17 14.22 10.33 -7.33
N LYS A 18 13.66 9.60 -6.36
CA LYS A 18 12.26 9.74 -5.96
C LYS A 18 11.96 11.13 -5.38
N LEU A 19 12.85 11.66 -4.55
CA LEU A 19 12.69 13.00 -3.98
C LEU A 19 12.72 14.09 -5.07
N GLN A 20 13.62 13.97 -6.03
CA GLN A 20 13.70 14.86 -7.19
C GLN A 20 12.44 14.81 -8.05
N LEU A 21 11.93 13.61 -8.33
CA LEU A 21 10.70 13.44 -9.09
C LEU A 21 9.52 14.13 -8.37
N LEU A 22 9.46 13.99 -7.06
CA LEU A 22 8.42 14.57 -6.22
C LEU A 22 8.48 16.11 -6.21
N THR A 23 9.66 16.72 -6.15
CA THR A 23 9.80 18.19 -6.21
C THR A 23 9.50 18.76 -7.59
N LEU A 24 9.77 18.01 -8.66
CA LEU A 24 9.42 18.41 -10.03
C LEU A 24 7.91 18.40 -10.26
N HIS A 25 7.21 17.39 -9.75
CA HIS A 25 5.77 17.25 -9.95
C HIS A 25 4.94 18.23 -9.11
N PHE A 26 5.44 18.62 -7.92
CA PHE A 26 4.72 19.51 -6.99
C PHE A 26 5.50 20.80 -6.72
N PRO A 27 5.41 21.82 -7.59
CA PRO A 27 6.24 23.03 -7.50
C PRO A 27 5.96 23.91 -6.27
N ARG A 28 4.82 23.71 -5.59
CA ARG A 28 4.47 24.44 -4.34
C ARG A 28 4.94 23.72 -3.08
N LEU A 29 5.45 22.50 -3.20
CA LEU A 29 5.92 21.72 -2.06
C LEU A 29 7.24 22.30 -1.52
N ARG A 30 7.35 22.40 -0.20
CA ARG A 30 8.56 22.82 0.49
C ARG A 30 9.00 21.74 1.47
N LEU A 31 10.26 21.34 1.37
CA LEU A 31 10.86 20.36 2.28
C LEU A 31 11.74 21.08 3.30
N VAL A 32 11.61 20.70 4.56
CA VAL A 32 12.42 21.21 5.66
C VAL A 32 13.11 20.02 6.32
N TRP A 33 14.43 20.10 6.45
CA TRP A 33 15.26 19.05 7.05
C TRP A 33 15.93 19.57 8.33
N SER A 34 15.93 18.76 9.38
CA SER A 34 16.56 19.08 10.65
C SER A 34 17.25 17.84 11.23
N HIS A 35 18.44 18.03 11.79
CA HIS A 35 19.31 16.95 12.25
C HIS A 35 18.98 16.44 13.66
N SER A 36 18.04 17.07 14.38
CA SER A 36 17.58 16.66 15.71
C SER A 36 16.14 17.11 15.96
N PRO A 37 15.38 16.40 16.83
CA PRO A 37 14.01 16.80 17.19
C PRO A 37 13.93 18.18 17.85
N PHE A 38 14.95 18.56 18.61
CA PHE A 38 15.05 19.89 19.22
C PHE A 38 15.16 20.99 18.15
N ALA A 39 16.02 20.77 17.13
CA ALA A 39 16.14 21.68 16.00
C ALA A 39 14.83 21.75 15.18
N SER A 40 14.10 20.63 15.05
CA SER A 40 12.77 20.63 14.41
C SER A 40 11.78 21.51 15.16
N ALA A 41 11.71 21.40 16.48
CA ALA A 41 10.78 22.18 17.30
C ALA A 41 11.10 23.67 17.26
N GLN A 42 12.39 24.04 17.33
CA GLN A 42 12.82 25.42 17.19
C GLN A 42 12.46 25.98 15.82
N LEU A 43 12.73 25.24 14.74
CA LEU A 43 12.41 25.67 13.38
C LEU A 43 10.90 25.89 13.21
N LEU A 44 10.07 24.96 13.71
CA LEU A 44 8.62 25.10 13.65
C LEU A 44 8.11 26.31 14.47
N HIS A 45 8.76 26.62 15.58
CA HIS A 45 8.45 27.81 16.38
C HIS A 45 8.76 29.09 15.62
N GLU A 46 9.97 29.21 15.06
CA GLU A 46 10.39 30.33 14.21
C GLU A 46 9.47 30.49 12.98
N LEU A 47 9.04 29.37 12.37
CA LEU A 47 8.13 29.39 11.22
C LEU A 47 6.73 29.88 11.58
N LYS A 48 6.33 29.77 12.85
CA LYS A 48 5.04 30.21 13.37
C LYS A 48 5.07 31.70 13.76
N GLU A 49 6.24 32.30 13.98
CA GLU A 49 6.34 33.70 14.36
C GLU A 49 5.66 34.62 13.32
N GLY A 50 4.83 35.54 13.81
CA GLY A 50 4.10 36.49 12.96
C GLY A 50 2.89 35.92 12.21
N LYS A 51 2.44 34.69 12.50
CA LYS A 51 1.22 34.10 11.94
C LYS A 51 0.14 33.92 13.00
N GLU A 52 -1.11 33.88 12.56
CA GLU A 52 -2.26 33.62 13.44
C GLU A 52 -2.25 32.18 13.97
N GLU A 53 -2.86 31.99 15.14
CA GLU A 53 -3.02 30.67 15.77
C GLU A 53 -3.98 29.78 14.95
N PRO A 54 -3.63 28.51 14.68
CA PRO A 54 -4.51 27.60 13.96
C PRO A 54 -5.75 27.28 14.80
N SER A 55 -6.95 27.34 14.20
CA SER A 55 -8.21 27.03 14.89
C SER A 55 -8.59 25.55 14.72
N ALA A 56 -8.84 24.87 15.84
CA ALA A 56 -9.21 23.46 15.85
C ALA A 56 -10.55 23.21 15.13
N SER A 57 -11.52 24.12 15.27
CA SER A 57 -12.83 24.01 14.63
C SER A 57 -12.76 24.09 13.10
N ALA A 58 -11.91 24.95 12.54
CA ALA A 58 -11.75 25.05 11.08
C ALA A 58 -11.01 23.82 10.51
N ALA A 59 -9.99 23.32 11.22
CA ALA A 59 -9.27 22.12 10.83
C ALA A 59 -10.19 20.89 10.78
N ALA A 60 -11.08 20.73 11.77
CA ALA A 60 -12.03 19.63 11.82
C ALA A 60 -13.07 19.70 10.67
N ALA A 61 -13.50 20.90 10.28
CA ALA A 61 -14.46 21.09 9.20
C ALA A 61 -13.89 20.70 7.82
N ILE A 62 -12.62 21.01 7.55
CA ILE A 62 -11.97 20.72 6.26
C ILE A 62 -11.79 19.21 6.04
N GLY A 63 -11.52 18.44 7.10
CA GLY A 63 -11.38 16.98 6.99
C GLY A 63 -12.66 16.23 6.64
N LEU A 64 -13.83 16.85 6.86
CA LEU A 64 -15.14 16.21 6.67
C LEU A 64 -15.69 16.39 5.24
N GLU A 65 -15.33 17.46 4.53
CA GLU A 65 -15.83 17.74 3.18
C GLU A 65 -15.32 16.76 2.11
N ASP A 66 -14.09 16.25 2.24
CA ASP A 66 -13.50 15.26 1.32
C ASP A 66 -13.76 13.79 1.74
N ALA A 67 -14.38 13.58 2.92
CA ALA A 67 -14.65 12.26 3.49
C ALA A 67 -16.08 11.68 3.29
N PRO A 68 -16.95 12.10 2.35
CA PRO A 68 -18.33 11.63 2.38
C PRO A 68 -18.51 10.20 1.86
N LEU A 69 -17.43 9.46 1.56
CA LEU A 69 -17.53 8.14 0.94
C LEU A 69 -16.74 7.02 1.61
N GLU A 70 -15.61 7.31 2.27
CA GLU A 70 -14.77 6.26 2.86
C GLU A 70 -15.17 5.95 4.31
N ASP A 71 -15.47 6.96 5.13
CA ASP A 71 -15.79 6.77 6.56
C ASP A 71 -17.07 5.94 6.78
N GLU A 72 -18.14 6.16 6.01
CA GLU A 72 -19.35 5.33 6.12
C GLU A 72 -19.12 3.85 5.73
N LEU A 73 -18.14 3.57 4.88
CA LEU A 73 -17.79 2.19 4.51
C LEU A 73 -16.95 1.52 5.59
N LEU A 74 -16.04 2.28 6.21
CA LEU A 74 -15.18 1.82 7.29
C LEU A 74 -15.97 1.45 8.55
N ASP A 75 -17.07 2.16 8.83
CA ASP A 75 -17.93 1.86 9.99
C ASP A 75 -18.89 0.68 9.76
N LYS A 76 -19.32 0.44 8.51
CA LYS A 76 -20.31 -0.59 8.18
C LYS A 76 -19.71 -1.97 7.89
N TYR A 77 -18.46 -2.03 7.41
CA TYR A 77 -17.82 -3.26 6.99
C TYR A 77 -16.45 -3.45 7.59
N ASN A 78 -16.05 -4.72 7.76
CA ASN A 78 -14.69 -5.03 8.16
C ASN A 78 -13.71 -4.64 7.04
N ILE A 79 -12.74 -3.79 7.38
CA ILE A 79 -11.66 -3.30 6.50
C ILE A 79 -10.97 -4.46 5.78
N GLY A 80 -10.74 -5.59 6.45
CA GLY A 80 -10.09 -6.75 5.83
C GLY A 80 -10.91 -7.39 4.71
N ILE A 81 -12.24 -7.39 4.83
CA ILE A 81 -13.14 -7.92 3.79
C ILE A 81 -13.21 -6.93 2.63
N GLN A 82 -13.28 -5.64 2.93
CA GLN A 82 -13.30 -4.59 1.91
C GLN A 82 -12.01 -4.60 1.09
N ASP A 83 -10.84 -4.66 1.73
CA ASP A 83 -9.56 -4.71 1.03
C ASP A 83 -9.46 -5.98 0.18
N PHE A 84 -9.85 -7.14 0.72
CA PHE A 84 -9.89 -8.39 -0.04
C PHE A 84 -10.76 -8.29 -1.30
N VAL A 85 -12.00 -7.81 -1.17
CA VAL A 85 -12.91 -7.65 -2.32
C VAL A 85 -12.38 -6.62 -3.31
N SER A 86 -11.72 -5.55 -2.84
CA SER A 86 -11.11 -4.54 -3.70
C SER A 86 -9.98 -5.07 -4.59
N LYS A 87 -9.30 -6.14 -4.16
CA LYS A 87 -8.23 -6.78 -4.95
C LYS A 87 -8.76 -7.77 -5.98
N LEU A 88 -10.05 -8.12 -5.94
CA LEU A 88 -10.61 -9.03 -6.92
C LEU A 88 -10.65 -8.36 -8.31
N PRO A 89 -10.28 -9.08 -9.37
CA PRO A 89 -10.29 -8.53 -10.72
C PRO A 89 -11.72 -8.17 -11.12
N GLY A 90 -11.88 -6.97 -11.68
CA GLY A 90 -13.19 -6.41 -12.02
C GLY A 90 -13.87 -5.63 -10.89
N VAL A 91 -13.32 -5.61 -9.67
CA VAL A 91 -13.79 -4.74 -8.58
C VAL A 91 -13.11 -3.37 -8.65
N ASN A 92 -13.89 -2.31 -8.44
CA ASN A 92 -13.50 -0.91 -8.49
C ASN A 92 -14.18 -0.16 -7.33
N SER A 93 -13.65 0.98 -6.91
CA SER A 93 -14.20 1.82 -5.84
C SER A 93 -15.68 2.20 -6.05
N LYS A 94 -16.16 2.19 -7.30
CA LYS A 94 -17.57 2.44 -7.65
C LYS A 94 -18.48 1.24 -7.43
N ASN A 95 -18.02 0.01 -7.69
CA ASN A 95 -18.86 -1.19 -7.63
C ASN A 95 -18.76 -1.96 -6.30
N ILE A 96 -17.68 -1.74 -5.53
CA ILE A 96 -17.42 -2.44 -4.27
C ILE A 96 -18.58 -2.30 -3.28
N ARG A 97 -19.23 -1.13 -3.25
CA ARG A 97 -20.40 -0.89 -2.40
C ARG A 97 -21.58 -1.77 -2.78
N VAL A 98 -21.85 -1.91 -4.08
CA VAL A 98 -22.97 -2.71 -4.56
C VAL A 98 -22.72 -4.19 -4.26
N ILE A 99 -21.47 -4.63 -4.40
CA ILE A 99 -21.04 -5.98 -4.05
C ILE A 99 -21.16 -6.23 -2.54
N LEU A 100 -20.70 -5.31 -1.69
CA LEU A 100 -20.79 -5.47 -0.23
C LEU A 100 -22.24 -5.40 0.29
N ASN A 101 -23.09 -4.57 -0.32
CA ASN A 101 -24.51 -4.46 0.02
C ASN A 101 -25.32 -5.69 -0.42
N LYS A 102 -25.15 -6.14 -1.67
CA LYS A 102 -25.96 -7.22 -2.25
C LYS A 102 -25.35 -8.61 -2.04
N GLY A 103 -24.02 -8.67 -1.93
CA GLY A 103 -23.25 -9.90 -1.96
C GLY A 103 -23.32 -10.73 -0.71
N LYS A 104 -23.75 -10.18 0.45
CA LYS A 104 -23.95 -10.82 1.77
C LYS A 104 -22.77 -11.65 2.33
N SER A 105 -22.21 -12.58 1.57
CA SER A 105 -21.08 -13.45 1.89
C SER A 105 -20.34 -13.89 0.62
N LEU A 106 -19.05 -14.23 0.75
CA LEU A 106 -18.25 -14.70 -0.38
C LEU A 106 -18.80 -15.99 -0.99
N SER A 107 -19.33 -16.90 -0.17
CA SER A 107 -20.01 -18.11 -0.62
C SER A 107 -21.21 -17.82 -1.51
N HIS A 108 -21.97 -16.77 -1.20
CA HIS A 108 -23.08 -16.32 -2.02
C HIS A 108 -22.59 -15.74 -3.35
N LEU A 109 -21.48 -14.99 -3.35
CA LEU A 109 -20.86 -14.48 -4.57
C LEU A 109 -20.38 -15.60 -5.50
N LEU A 110 -19.93 -16.74 -4.95
CA LEU A 110 -19.54 -17.93 -5.70
C LEU A 110 -20.72 -18.69 -6.32
N THR A 111 -21.93 -18.58 -5.74
CA THR A 111 -23.11 -19.29 -6.28
C THR A 111 -23.83 -18.52 -7.39
N LEU A 112 -23.51 -17.24 -7.60
CA LEU A 112 -24.17 -16.39 -8.58
C LEU A 112 -23.70 -16.69 -10.00
N SER A 113 -24.64 -16.56 -10.94
CA SER A 113 -24.36 -16.65 -12.37
C SER A 113 -23.67 -15.38 -12.89
N GLN A 114 -23.03 -15.49 -14.07
CA GLN A 114 -22.37 -14.36 -14.73
C GLN A 114 -23.33 -13.19 -15.03
N GLU A 115 -24.60 -13.49 -15.32
CA GLU A 115 -25.63 -12.49 -15.63
C GLU A 115 -26.00 -11.68 -14.37
N GLU A 116 -26.21 -12.36 -13.23
CA GLU A 116 -26.51 -11.72 -11.95
C GLU A 116 -25.34 -10.86 -11.45
N LEU A 117 -24.09 -11.31 -11.66
CA LEU A 117 -22.91 -10.50 -11.39
C LEU A 117 -22.85 -9.27 -12.31
N GLY A 118 -23.25 -9.41 -13.57
CA GLY A 118 -23.38 -8.31 -14.53
C GLY A 118 -24.37 -7.24 -14.05
N GLU A 119 -25.53 -7.64 -13.55
CA GLU A 119 -26.53 -6.74 -12.97
C GLU A 119 -26.05 -6.07 -11.68
N MET A 120 -25.28 -6.80 -10.86
CA MET A 120 -24.71 -6.25 -9.63
C MET A 120 -23.59 -5.24 -9.90
N LEU A 121 -22.69 -5.51 -10.84
CA LEU A 121 -21.55 -4.65 -11.12
C LEU A 121 -21.87 -3.51 -12.12
N GLY A 122 -22.98 -3.61 -12.86
CA GLY A 122 -23.39 -2.64 -13.88
C GLY A 122 -22.49 -2.61 -15.11
N ASN A 123 -21.55 -3.55 -15.23
CA ASN A 123 -20.65 -3.69 -16.36
C ASN A 123 -20.39 -5.17 -16.65
N LYS A 124 -20.73 -5.60 -17.87
CA LYS A 124 -20.57 -6.97 -18.32
C LYS A 124 -19.10 -7.41 -18.29
N ALA A 125 -18.17 -6.60 -18.80
CA ALA A 125 -16.75 -6.93 -18.86
C ALA A 125 -16.13 -7.19 -17.47
N ASN A 126 -16.51 -6.39 -16.47
CA ASN A 126 -16.05 -6.57 -15.10
C ASN A 126 -16.63 -7.83 -14.45
N ALA A 127 -17.88 -8.18 -14.79
CA ALA A 127 -18.51 -9.39 -14.32
C ALA A 127 -17.86 -10.65 -14.90
N GLU A 128 -17.44 -10.65 -16.18
CA GLU A 128 -16.72 -11.80 -16.76
C GLU A 128 -15.36 -12.00 -16.08
N LEU A 129 -14.61 -10.91 -15.83
CA LEU A 129 -13.33 -10.97 -15.12
C LEU A 129 -13.47 -11.54 -13.71
N LEU A 130 -14.49 -11.08 -12.97
CA LEU A 130 -14.76 -11.55 -11.62
C LEU A 130 -15.24 -13.00 -11.63
N TYR A 131 -16.16 -13.37 -12.53
CA TYR A 131 -16.67 -14.73 -12.66
C TYR A 131 -15.56 -15.72 -13.00
N ASN A 132 -14.70 -15.37 -13.95
CA ASN A 132 -13.53 -16.17 -14.32
C ASN A 132 -12.56 -16.30 -13.14
N ALA A 133 -12.29 -15.24 -12.39
CA ALA A 133 -11.38 -15.33 -11.25
C ALA A 133 -11.91 -16.20 -10.11
N LEU A 134 -13.23 -16.29 -9.95
CA LEU A 134 -13.87 -17.11 -8.91
C LEU A 134 -14.02 -18.58 -9.30
N HIS A 135 -14.28 -18.86 -10.59
CA HIS A 135 -14.60 -20.20 -11.09
C HIS A 135 -13.48 -20.85 -11.91
N ALA A 136 -12.43 -20.11 -12.28
CA ALA A 136 -11.28 -20.70 -12.94
C ALA A 136 -10.60 -21.67 -11.98
N THR A 137 -10.50 -22.92 -12.40
CA THR A 137 -9.57 -23.86 -11.77
C THR A 137 -8.16 -23.33 -11.99
N PRO A 138 -7.29 -23.31 -10.97
CA PRO A 138 -5.91 -22.89 -11.16
C PRO A 138 -5.27 -23.87 -12.15
N THR A 139 -5.08 -23.44 -13.39
CA THR A 139 -4.09 -24.06 -14.26
C THR A 139 -2.75 -23.78 -13.61
N GLU A 140 -2.02 -24.83 -13.22
CA GLU A 140 -0.69 -24.75 -12.63
C GLU A 140 0.17 -23.78 -13.44
N SER A 141 0.33 -22.56 -12.94
CA SER A 141 1.32 -21.63 -13.46
C SER A 141 2.68 -22.21 -13.10
N GLN A 142 3.39 -22.73 -14.11
CA GLN A 142 4.79 -23.16 -14.05
C GLN A 142 5.72 -21.95 -13.84
N ASP A 143 5.50 -21.20 -12.77
CA ASP A 143 6.38 -20.13 -12.30
C ASP A 143 6.95 -20.52 -10.93
N ALA A 144 7.51 -21.73 -10.89
CA ALA A 144 8.37 -22.20 -9.81
C ALA A 144 9.75 -22.61 -10.35
N SER A 145 10.30 -21.86 -11.31
CA SER A 145 11.76 -21.81 -11.47
C SER A 145 12.31 -20.99 -10.30
N THR A 146 12.37 -21.63 -9.14
CA THR A 146 13.32 -21.31 -8.09
C THR A 146 14.67 -21.07 -8.75
N SER A 147 15.14 -19.83 -8.72
CA SER A 147 16.52 -19.54 -9.06
C SER A 147 17.37 -20.32 -8.06
N SER A 148 17.87 -21.47 -8.52
CA SER A 148 18.78 -22.33 -7.79
C SER A 148 20.06 -21.55 -7.50
N PHE A 149 20.09 -20.86 -6.36
CA PHE A 149 21.35 -20.48 -5.72
C PHE A 149 21.98 -21.76 -5.16
N ARG A 150 22.48 -22.60 -6.06
CA ARG A 150 23.37 -23.70 -5.71
C ARG A 150 24.71 -23.10 -5.30
N ALA A 151 24.82 -22.71 -4.04
CA ALA A 151 26.11 -22.41 -3.42
C ALA A 151 26.96 -23.68 -3.48
N LYS A 152 27.95 -23.72 -4.39
CA LYS A 152 28.98 -24.77 -4.38
C LYS A 152 29.76 -24.63 -3.06
N PRO A 153 29.88 -25.68 -2.23
CA PRO A 153 30.76 -25.62 -1.07
C PRO A 153 32.20 -25.57 -1.57
N LYS A 154 32.84 -24.40 -1.46
CA LYS A 154 34.30 -24.28 -1.62
C LYS A 154 34.94 -24.95 -0.41
N ASN A 155 35.46 -26.16 -0.59
CA ASN A 155 36.43 -26.78 0.30
C ASN A 155 37.62 -25.83 0.50
N ARG A 156 37.58 -25.01 1.55
CA ARG A 156 38.78 -24.35 2.10
C ARG A 156 39.25 -25.20 3.27
N PRO A 157 40.47 -25.77 3.23
CA PRO A 157 40.97 -26.53 4.36
C PRO A 157 41.18 -25.59 5.56
N PHE A 158 40.69 -26.04 6.72
CA PHE A 158 40.88 -25.38 8.01
C PHE A 158 42.38 -25.39 8.35
N ARG A 159 43.04 -24.23 8.25
CA ARG A 159 44.46 -24.09 8.60
C ARG A 159 44.58 -24.05 10.13
N LYS A 160 44.92 -25.19 10.74
CA LYS A 160 45.29 -25.26 12.17
C LYS A 160 46.53 -24.40 12.38
N ARG A 161 46.40 -23.34 13.19
CA ARG A 161 47.54 -22.57 13.70
C ARG A 161 48.30 -23.47 14.69
N THR A 162 49.42 -24.02 14.25
CA THR A 162 50.45 -24.54 15.15
C THR A 162 51.10 -23.36 15.87
N ARG A 163 50.98 -23.32 17.20
CA ARG A 163 51.86 -22.52 18.07
C ARG A 163 53.14 -23.31 18.26
N ASN A 164 54.26 -22.80 17.76
CA ASN A 164 55.59 -23.24 18.16
C ASN A 164 56.26 -22.09 18.93
N ASN A 165 56.83 -22.45 20.09
CA ASN A 165 57.71 -21.74 21.02
C ASN A 165 57.76 -20.22 20.98
#